data_AF-A0A7J4LQV3-F1
#
_entry.id   AF-A0A7J4LQV3-F1
#
_cell.length_a   1.000
_cell.length_b   1.000
_cell.length_c   1.000
_cell.angle_alpha   90.00
_cell.angle_beta   90.00
_cell.angle_gamma   90.00
#
_symmetry.space_group_name_H-M   'P 1'
#
loop_
_entity.id
_entity.type
_entity.pdbx_description
1 polymer ?
#
loop_
_entity_poly.entity_id
_entity_poly.type
_entity_poly.pdbx_seq_one_letter_code
_entity_poly.pdbx_strand_id
1 'polypeptide(L)'
;EFRVFASGVWVQDKAYVLFELEISGLPPLKRHPGPYVWLREHAASFKSRYPDAYILEGRYAADITREYTGARELLAASLTSCGAGKHVSQAIKSGYTVLGAGELARVEGMGRFLREFFHRN
;
A
#
# COMPACT_ATOMS: atom_id res chain seq x y z
N GLU A 1 -5.88 -1.89 4.47
CA GLU A 1 -4.72 -1.96 3.58
C GLU A 1 -5.14 -1.38 2.23
N PHE A 2 -4.20 -0.87 1.45
CA PHE A 2 -4.52 -0.44 0.08
C PHE A 2 -4.82 -1.67 -0.78
N ARG A 3 -5.86 -1.57 -1.59
CA ARG A 3 -6.22 -2.59 -2.57
C ARG A 3 -6.04 -2.01 -3.96
N VAL A 4 -5.30 -2.74 -4.79
CA VAL A 4 -5.10 -2.40 -6.19
C VAL A 4 -6.29 -2.93 -6.97
N PHE A 5 -7.04 -2.03 -7.58
CA PHE A 5 -8.14 -2.38 -8.48
C PHE A 5 -7.58 -2.83 -9.84
N ALA A 6 -6.64 -2.05 -10.38
CA ALA A 6 -5.96 -2.36 -11.63
C ALA A 6 -4.52 -1.83 -11.61
N SER A 7 -3.66 -2.43 -12.44
CA SER A 7 -2.29 -1.97 -12.62
C SER A 7 -1.86 -2.07 -14.08
N GLY A 8 -0.90 -1.24 -14.46
CA GLY A 8 -0.42 -1.16 -15.83
C GLY A 8 1.00 -0.63 -15.90
N VAL A 9 1.66 -0.91 -17.02
CA VAL A 9 3.01 -0.41 -17.30
C VAL A 9 3.00 0.30 -18.64
N TRP A 10 3.62 1.47 -18.66
CA TRP A 10 3.83 2.26 -19.88
C TRP A 10 5.29 2.69 -19.94
N VAL A 11 5.89 2.61 -21.12
CA VAL A 11 7.31 2.90 -21.33
C VAL A 11 7.46 3.87 -22.48
N GLN A 12 8.25 4.91 -22.25
CA GLN A 12 8.74 5.84 -23.27
C GLN A 12 10.22 6.14 -23.00
N ASP A 13 10.56 7.38 -22.66
CA ASP A 13 11.88 7.78 -22.15
C ASP A 13 12.13 7.21 -20.74
N LYS A 14 11.05 7.03 -19.98
CA LYS A 14 11.02 6.43 -18.64
C LYS A 14 10.02 5.27 -18.60
N ALA A 15 10.16 4.43 -17.58
CA ALA A 15 9.16 3.43 -17.23
C ALA A 15 8.19 3.99 -16.19
N TYR A 16 6.90 3.84 -16.46
CA TYR A 16 5.81 4.24 -15.58
C TYR A 16 5.07 2.97 -15.12
N VAL A 17 4.94 2.81 -13.80
CA VAL A 17 4.13 1.76 -13.19
C VAL A 17 2.90 2.43 -12.57
N LEU A 18 1.73 2.14 -13.13
CA LEU A 18 0.46 2.72 -12.72
C LEU A 18 -0.27 1.75 -11.78
N PHE A 19 -0.83 2.31 -10.72
CA PHE A 19 -1.76 1.61 -9.83
C PHE A 19 -3.05 2.43 -9.70
N GLU A 20 -4.17 1.79 -10.03
CA GLU A 20 -5.49 2.26 -9.65
C GLU A 20 -5.86 1.61 -8.32
N LEU A 21 -6.21 2.41 -7.33
CA LEU A 21 -6.51 1.96 -5.97
C LEU A 21 -8.00 2.10 -5.69
N GLU A 22 -8.58 1.15 -4.96
CA GLU A 22 -9.97 1.24 -4.51
C GLU A 22 -10.22 2.48 -3.63
N ILE A 23 -9.18 2.90 -2.89
CA ILE A 23 -9.20 4.07 -2.00
C ILE A 23 -7.87 4.80 -2.08
N SER A 24 -7.92 6.14 -2.00
CA SER A 24 -6.74 7.01 -2.05
C SER A 24 -6.06 7.19 -0.68
N GLY A 25 -6.80 6.97 0.41
CA GLY A 25 -6.30 7.10 1.78
C GLY A 25 -6.96 6.11 2.73
N LEU A 26 -6.17 5.61 3.68
CA LEU A 26 -6.62 4.71 4.75
C LEU A 26 -6.94 5.52 6.02
N PRO A 27 -7.86 5.02 6.87
CA PRO A 27 -8.02 5.56 8.22
C PRO A 27 -6.71 5.55 9.01
N PRO A 28 -6.52 6.43 10.01
CA PRO A 28 -5.30 6.46 10.82
C PRO A 28 -5.10 5.19 11.65
N LEU A 29 -6.19 4.48 11.99
CA LEU A 29 -6.14 3.26 12.82
C LEU A 29 -6.43 2.01 12.00
N LYS A 30 -5.64 0.95 12.23
CA LYS A 30 -5.91 -0.39 11.74
C LYS A 30 -6.08 -1.38 12.89
N ARG A 31 -6.90 -2.39 12.65
CA ARG A 31 -7.05 -3.50 13.56
C ARG A 31 -5.84 -4.44 13.46
N HIS A 32 -5.19 -4.67 14.58
CA HIS A 32 -4.15 -5.68 14.76
C HIS A 32 -4.78 -6.95 15.34
N PRO A 33 -4.87 -8.05 14.57
CA PRO A 33 -5.46 -9.28 15.06
C PRO A 33 -4.53 -9.96 16.06
N GLY A 34 -5.10 -10.38 17.18
CA GLY A 34 -4.45 -11.18 18.21
C GLY A 34 -4.83 -12.66 18.17
N PRO A 35 -4.40 -13.41 19.20
CA PRO A 35 -4.72 -14.83 19.32
C PRO A 35 -6.19 -15.05 19.66
N TYR A 36 -6.66 -16.29 19.47
CA TYR A 36 -7.95 -16.72 19.99
C TYR A 36 -7.99 -16.63 21.52
N VAL A 37 -9.17 -16.32 22.06
CA VAL A 37 -9.33 -16.03 23.50
C VAL A 37 -9.02 -17.23 24.42
N TRP A 38 -9.13 -18.46 23.92
CA TRP A 38 -8.84 -19.69 24.68
C TRP A 38 -7.34 -20.06 24.72
N LEU A 39 -6.49 -19.40 23.95
CA LEU A 39 -5.04 -19.60 23.95
C LEU A 39 -4.38 -18.75 25.05
N ARG A 40 -4.50 -19.19 26.30
CA ARG A 40 -4.17 -18.40 27.51
C ARG A 40 -2.76 -17.77 27.51
N GLU A 41 -1.72 -18.54 27.16
CA GLU A 41 -0.34 -18.03 27.16
C GLU A 41 -0.13 -16.92 26.13
N HIS A 42 -0.67 -17.10 24.92
CA HIS A 42 -0.60 -16.09 23.86
C HIS A 42 -1.44 -14.85 24.17
N ALA A 43 -2.58 -15.03 24.84
CA ALA A 43 -3.45 -13.94 25.27
C ALA A 43 -2.77 -13.01 26.30
N ALA A 44 -1.98 -13.56 27.22
CA ALA A 44 -1.27 -12.77 28.23
C ALA A 44 -0.23 -11.84 27.59
N SER A 45 0.60 -12.37 26.68
CA SER A 45 1.60 -11.57 25.95
C SER A 45 0.95 -10.49 25.08
N PHE A 46 -0.15 -10.83 24.40
CA PHE A 46 -0.88 -9.86 23.58
C PHE A 46 -1.45 -8.71 24.41
N LYS A 47 -2.14 -9.00 25.52
CA LYS A 47 -2.71 -7.96 26.41
C LYS A 47 -1.65 -7.10 27.09
N SER A 48 -0.48 -7.68 27.38
CA SER A 48 0.65 -6.91 27.92
C SER A 48 1.15 -5.85 26.92
N ARG A 49 1.18 -6.20 25.63
CA ARG A 49 1.55 -5.27 24.55
C ARG A 49 0.44 -4.30 24.16
N TYR A 50 -0.81 -4.73 24.29
CA TYR A 50 -2.00 -3.97 23.93
C TYR A 50 -3.00 -3.97 25.10
N PRO A 51 -2.82 -3.05 26.06
CA PRO A 51 -3.69 -2.99 27.25
C PRO A 51 -5.16 -2.76 26.91
N ASP A 52 -5.45 -2.01 25.84
CA ASP A 52 -6.79 -1.71 25.35
C ASP A 52 -7.34 -2.76 24.37
N ALA A 53 -6.81 -3.98 24.41
CA ALA A 53 -7.27 -5.06 23.55
C ALA A 53 -8.74 -5.44 23.83
N TYR A 54 -9.50 -5.64 22.76
CA TYR A 54 -10.91 -6.05 22.79
C TYR A 54 -11.10 -7.39 22.09
N ILE A 55 -12.29 -7.99 22.24
CA ILE A 55 -12.62 -9.25 21.56
C ILE A 55 -13.42 -8.96 20.30
N LEU A 56 -12.99 -9.55 19.19
CA LEU A 56 -13.70 -9.54 17.92
C LEU A 56 -13.65 -10.93 17.31
N GLU A 57 -14.82 -11.49 16.96
CA GLU A 57 -14.92 -12.78 16.28
C GLU A 57 -14.10 -13.90 16.97
N GLY A 58 -14.13 -13.93 18.31
CA GLY A 58 -13.43 -14.93 19.13
C GLY A 58 -11.91 -14.71 19.28
N ARG A 59 -11.36 -13.62 18.77
CA ARG A 59 -9.95 -13.23 18.89
C ARG A 59 -9.79 -11.97 19.71
N TYR A 60 -8.66 -11.83 20.39
CA TYR A 60 -8.21 -10.51 20.82
C TYR A 60 -7.88 -9.66 19.58
N ALA A 61 -8.09 -8.36 19.68
CA ALA A 61 -7.74 -7.37 18.68
C ALA A 61 -7.35 -6.07 19.37
N ALA A 62 -6.52 -5.26 18.71
CA ALA A 62 -6.16 -3.92 19.17
C ALA A 62 -6.23 -2.95 18.00
N ASP A 63 -6.64 -1.71 18.25
CA ASP A 63 -6.52 -0.65 17.26
C ASP A 63 -5.11 -0.05 17.37
N ILE A 64 -4.38 -0.05 16.25
CA ILE A 64 -3.01 0.48 16.18
C ILE A 64 -2.92 1.55 15.10
N THR A 65 -2.07 2.54 15.32
CA THR A 65 -1.80 3.59 14.34
C THR A 65 -1.10 3.02 13.11
N ARG A 66 -1.54 3.43 11.91
CA ARG A 66 -0.84 3.14 10.66
C ARG A 66 0.38 4.04 10.54
N GLU A 67 1.48 3.46 10.08
CA GLU A 67 2.68 4.22 9.72
C GLU A 67 2.42 5.12 8.51
N TYR A 68 1.62 4.65 7.54
CA TYR A 68 1.24 5.39 6.35
C TYR A 68 -0.28 5.34 6.15
N THR A 69 -0.89 6.50 5.94
CA THR A 69 -2.31 6.64 5.58
C THR A 69 -2.49 6.96 4.10
N GLY A 70 -1.47 7.49 3.42
CA GLY A 70 -1.48 7.75 1.98
C GLY A 70 -0.65 6.75 1.19
N ALA A 71 -1.15 6.36 0.00
CA ALA A 71 -0.42 5.46 -0.89
C ALA A 71 0.89 6.08 -1.40
N ARG A 72 0.89 7.40 -1.64
CA ARG A 72 2.10 8.14 -2.04
C ARG A 72 3.20 8.02 -0.99
N GLU A 73 2.87 8.23 0.27
CA GLU A 73 3.81 8.18 1.39
C GLU A 73 4.40 6.78 1.53
N LEU A 74 3.53 5.75 1.47
CA LEU A 74 3.94 4.36 1.49
C LEU A 74 4.92 4.02 0.36
N LEU A 75 4.60 4.42 -0.88
CA LEU A 75 5.46 4.17 -2.03
C LEU A 75 6.81 4.89 -1.87
N ALA A 76 6.81 6.17 -1.46
CA ALA A 76 8.03 6.94 -1.24
C ALA A 76 8.94 6.32 -0.17
N ALA A 77 8.36 5.72 0.88
CA ALA A 77 9.12 5.11 1.97
C ALA A 77 9.64 3.70 1.65
N SER A 78 8.88 2.90 0.91
CA SER A 78 9.12 1.45 0.82
C SER A 78 9.65 0.96 -0.53
N LEU A 79 9.54 1.72 -1.62
CA LEU A 79 9.79 1.19 -2.96
C LEU A 79 11.23 0.70 -3.18
N THR A 80 12.22 1.33 -2.55
CA THR A 80 13.65 0.93 -2.63
C THR A 80 13.94 -0.42 -1.97
N SER A 81 13.06 -0.86 -1.07
CA SER A 81 13.14 -2.14 -0.36
C SER A 81 12.33 -3.26 -1.05
N CYS A 82 11.55 -2.93 -2.09
CA CYS A 82 10.73 -3.91 -2.80
C CYS A 82 11.55 -4.82 -3.71
N GLY A 83 11.15 -6.09 -3.79
CA GLY A 83 11.66 -7.05 -4.75
C GLY A 83 11.11 -6.81 -6.14
N ALA A 84 11.73 -5.92 -6.92
CA ALA A 84 11.32 -5.58 -8.30
C ALA A 84 12.19 -6.27 -9.38
N GLY A 85 13.13 -7.12 -8.99
CA GLY A 85 14.14 -7.71 -9.88
C GLY A 85 15.36 -6.80 -10.06
N LYS A 86 16.52 -7.40 -10.37
CA LYS A 86 17.84 -6.74 -10.29
C LYS A 86 17.90 -5.38 -10.98
N HIS A 87 17.49 -5.30 -12.24
CA HIS A 87 17.58 -4.07 -13.04
C HIS A 87 16.60 -2.99 -12.58
N VAL A 88 15.34 -3.37 -12.29
CA VAL A 88 14.31 -2.42 -11.85
C VAL A 88 14.64 -1.90 -10.45
N SER A 89 15.03 -2.77 -9.53
CA SER A 89 15.48 -2.36 -8.19
C SER A 89 16.70 -1.42 -8.26
N GLN A 90 17.64 -1.64 -9.18
CA GLN A 90 18.76 -0.72 -9.38
C GLN A 90 18.30 0.64 -9.93
N ALA A 91 17.38 0.66 -10.89
CA ALA A 91 16.79 1.89 -11.42
C ALA A 91 16.04 2.67 -10.32
N ILE A 92 15.20 2.01 -9.53
CA ILE A 92 14.50 2.62 -8.39
C ILE A 92 15.48 3.22 -7.38
N LYS A 93 16.58 2.51 -7.07
CA LYS A 93 17.63 3.02 -6.18
C LYS A 93 18.37 4.23 -6.75
N SER A 94 18.46 4.36 -8.07
CA SER A 94 19.04 5.55 -8.71
C SER A 94 18.12 6.77 -8.68
N GLY A 95 16.82 6.56 -8.44
CA GLY A 95 15.83 7.60 -8.28
C GLY A 95 14.50 7.25 -8.95
N TYR A 96 13.40 7.71 -8.37
CA TYR A 96 12.07 7.60 -8.93
C TYR A 96 11.20 8.76 -8.44
N THR A 97 10.03 8.92 -9.06
CA THR A 97 9.04 9.93 -8.66
C THR A 97 7.68 9.25 -8.54
N VAL A 98 6.97 9.55 -7.46
CA VAL A 98 5.58 9.11 -7.28
C VAL A 98 4.66 10.22 -7.77
N LEU A 99 3.88 9.95 -8.82
CA LEU A 99 2.95 10.89 -9.42
C LEU A 99 1.52 10.59 -8.96
N GLY A 100 0.76 11.63 -8.63
CA GLY A 100 -0.68 11.56 -8.44
C GLY A 100 -1.42 11.75 -9.77
N ALA A 101 -2.73 11.50 -9.78
CA ALA A 101 -3.55 11.55 -11.00
C ALA A 101 -3.39 12.88 -11.78
N GLY A 102 -3.37 14.02 -11.09
CA GLY A 102 -3.22 15.33 -11.73
C GLY A 102 -1.85 15.59 -12.34
N GLU A 103 -0.78 15.00 -11.80
CA GLU A 103 0.57 15.11 -12.38
C GLU A 103 0.75 14.11 -13.52
N LEU A 104 0.20 12.91 -13.36
CA LEU A 104 0.22 11.86 -14.37
C LEU A 104 -0.42 12.33 -15.68
N ALA A 105 -1.55 13.04 -15.60
CA ALA A 105 -2.24 13.59 -16.77
C ALA A 105 -1.41 14.63 -17.56
N ARG A 106 -0.34 15.17 -16.98
CA ARG A 106 0.55 16.16 -17.62
C ARG A 106 1.76 15.51 -18.31
N VAL A 107 1.94 14.20 -18.16
CA VAL A 107 3.00 13.47 -18.85
C VAL A 107 2.65 13.37 -20.33
N GLU A 108 3.55 13.83 -21.20
CA GLU A 108 3.35 13.79 -22.65
C GLU A 108 3.11 12.34 -23.12
N GLY A 109 2.16 12.12 -24.04
CA GLY A 109 1.83 10.79 -24.55
C GLY A 109 1.01 9.87 -23.61
N MET A 110 1.00 10.14 -22.30
CA MET A 110 0.30 9.34 -21.28
C MET A 110 -1.21 9.22 -21.52
N GLY A 111 -1.84 10.24 -22.11
CA GLY A 111 -3.28 10.27 -22.33
C GLY A 111 -3.81 9.08 -23.15
N ARG A 112 -3.06 8.61 -24.15
CA ARG A 112 -3.44 7.42 -24.93
C ARG A 112 -3.43 6.17 -24.06
N PHE A 113 -2.36 5.98 -23.28
CA PHE A 113 -2.25 4.85 -22.36
C PHE A 113 -3.37 4.85 -21.32
N LEU A 114 -3.65 6.01 -20.69
CA LEU A 114 -4.72 6.12 -19.69
C LEU A 114 -6.09 5.79 -20.29
N ARG A 115 -6.38 6.26 -21.50
CA ARG A 115 -7.62 5.91 -22.18
C ARG A 115 -7.76 4.39 -22.30
N GLU A 116 -6.74 3.71 -22.82
CA GLU A 116 -6.80 2.24 -22.95
C GLU A 116 -6.81 1.51 -21.61
N PHE A 117 -6.11 2.04 -20.61
CA PHE A 117 -6.08 1.48 -19.25
C PHE A 117 -7.49 1.48 -18.63
N PHE A 118 -8.19 2.61 -18.68
CA PHE A 118 -9.52 2.75 -18.09
C PHE A 118 -10.66 2.15 -18.94
N HIS A 119 -10.47 1.92 -20.24
CA HIS A 119 -11.49 1.27 -21.09
C HIS A 119 -11.41 -0.28 -21.04
N ARG A 120 -10.33 -0.84 -20.50
CA ARG A 120 -10.14 -2.30 -20.37
C ARG A 120 -10.76 -2.88 -19.09
N ASN A 121 -11.18 -2.04 -18.15
CA ASN A 121 -11.76 -2.41 -16.87
C ASN A 121 -13.24 -2.02 -16.80
#